data_AF-W2T2D9-F1
#
_entry.id   AF-W2T2D9-F1
#
_cell.length_a   1.000
_cell.length_b   1.000
_cell.length_c   1.000
_cell.angle_alpha   90.00
_cell.angle_beta   90.00
_cell.angle_gamma   90.00
#
_symmetry.space_group_name_H-M   'P 1'
#
loop_
_entity.id
_entity.type
_entity.pdbx_description
1 polymer ?
#
loop_
_entity_poly.entity_id
_entity_poly.type
_entity_poly.pdbx_seq_one_letter_code
_entity_poly.pdbx_strand_id
1 'polypeptide(L)'
;MRQIHMMALLAAAVLASMVFLFSTPKKYGMILSDVFQKEGRERIVKMNCTSLLDSINPPFPAVLIDLPTLEALKQNQCSTNEHNVRVAVDAQHLNKIRKADFPNYDILYYEKPSCKDYLRFFDKETRIIPRIDFAVYRNFSIPANFKHFTEFWKRSELVDCIGMKVARPPIKSYLPIEKTLRTMSSLMMHLISFDIYPFLNGGSLLVVVFYLMRALCTLLILLVNIEGKIAQLAERS
;
A
#
# COMPACT_ATOMS: atom_id res chain seq x y z
N MET A 1 19.00 8.56 -47.84
CA MET A 1 18.84 7.15 -47.38
C MET A 1 19.26 6.92 -45.92
N ARG A 2 20.39 7.48 -45.44
CA ARG A 2 20.88 7.26 -44.06
C ARG A 2 19.92 7.72 -42.95
N GLN A 3 19.21 8.83 -43.14
CA GLN A 3 18.23 9.32 -42.16
C GLN A 3 16.96 8.46 -42.03
N ILE A 4 16.49 7.84 -43.13
CA ILE A 4 15.30 6.98 -43.11
C ILE A 4 15.58 5.70 -42.31
N HIS A 5 16.79 5.16 -42.43
CA HIS A 5 17.25 4.02 -41.63
C HIS A 5 17.37 4.36 -40.14
N MET A 6 17.86 5.56 -39.81
CA MET A 6 17.99 6.00 -38.42
C MET A 6 16.62 6.17 -37.75
N MET A 7 15.65 6.75 -38.48
CA MET A 7 14.28 6.90 -37.98
C MET A 7 13.54 5.57 -37.83
N ALA A 8 13.78 4.61 -38.74
CA ALA A 8 13.21 3.27 -38.63
C ALA A 8 13.76 2.48 -37.43
N LEU A 9 15.07 2.60 -37.15
CA LEU A 9 15.69 1.99 -35.96
C LEU A 9 15.18 2.59 -34.65
N LEU A 10 14.98 3.91 -34.61
CA LEU A 10 14.44 4.61 -33.44
C LEU A 10 12.97 4.22 -33.19
N ALA A 11 12.15 4.16 -34.25
CA ALA A 11 10.77 3.71 -34.16
C ALA A 11 10.67 2.25 -33.68
N ALA A 12 11.54 1.37 -34.17
CA ALA A 12 11.61 -0.02 -33.73
C ALA A 12 12.03 -0.15 -32.26
N ALA A 13 13.00 0.65 -31.79
CA ALA A 13 13.42 0.66 -30.40
C ALA A 13 12.31 1.16 -29.44
N VAL A 14 11.56 2.18 -29.86
CA VAL A 14 10.43 2.71 -29.08
C VAL A 14 9.26 1.71 -29.04
N LEU A 15 8.95 1.06 -30.16
CA LEU A 15 7.93 0.02 -30.23
C LEU A 15 8.32 -1.22 -29.41
N ALA A 16 9.59 -1.65 -29.48
CA ALA A 16 10.10 -2.74 -28.66
C ALA A 16 10.04 -2.41 -27.16
N SER A 17 10.38 -1.17 -26.77
CA SER A 17 10.29 -0.70 -25.38
C SER A 17 8.84 -0.63 -24.89
N MET A 18 7.91 -0.19 -25.73
CA MET A 18 6.47 -0.21 -25.42
C MET A 18 5.94 -1.64 -25.28
N VAL A 19 6.29 -2.55 -26.19
CA VAL A 19 5.91 -3.96 -26.08
C VAL A 19 6.49 -4.60 -24.82
N PHE A 20 7.73 -4.28 -24.44
CA PHE A 20 8.33 -4.73 -23.17
C PHE A 20 7.59 -4.20 -21.93
N LEU A 21 7.21 -2.92 -21.93
CA LEU A 21 6.46 -2.27 -20.85
C LEU A 21 5.03 -2.82 -20.72
N PHE A 22 4.37 -3.15 -21.84
CA PHE A 22 2.98 -3.62 -21.85
C PHE A 22 2.82 -5.15 -21.71
N SER A 23 3.84 -5.95 -22.11
CA SER A 23 3.73 -7.42 -22.12
C SER A 23 4.15 -8.08 -20.79
N THR A 24 4.64 -7.32 -19.81
CA THR A 24 5.14 -7.87 -18.53
C THR A 24 4.43 -7.39 -17.25
N PRO A 25 3.10 -7.14 -17.22
CA PRO A 25 2.44 -6.57 -16.04
C PRO A 25 2.51 -7.48 -14.79
N LYS A 26 2.71 -8.79 -14.97
CA LYS A 26 2.72 -9.75 -13.84
C LYS A 26 4.06 -9.83 -13.09
N LYS A 27 5.19 -9.47 -13.71
CA LYS A 27 6.53 -9.70 -13.12
C LYS A 27 7.09 -8.46 -12.42
N TYR A 28 6.79 -7.25 -12.93
CA TYR A 28 7.25 -6.00 -12.31
C TYR A 28 6.49 -5.63 -11.04
N GLY A 29 5.20 -5.97 -10.92
CA GLY A 29 4.46 -5.76 -9.67
C GLY A 29 5.09 -6.48 -8.47
N MET A 30 5.68 -7.66 -8.70
CA MET A 30 6.34 -8.47 -7.68
C MET A 30 7.77 -7.99 -7.36
N ILE A 31 8.50 -7.45 -8.34
CA ILE A 31 9.87 -6.93 -8.13
C ILE A 31 9.83 -5.53 -7.49
N LEU A 32 8.88 -4.69 -7.90
CA LEU A 32 8.76 -3.33 -7.37
C LEU A 32 8.26 -3.36 -5.91
N SER A 33 7.34 -4.26 -5.57
CA SER A 33 6.96 -4.49 -4.17
C SER A 33 8.15 -4.97 -3.33
N ASP A 34 8.99 -5.85 -3.86
CA ASP A 34 10.15 -6.40 -3.13
C ASP A 34 11.29 -5.38 -2.95
N VAL A 35 11.43 -4.42 -3.87
CA VAL A 35 12.38 -3.29 -3.76
C VAL A 35 11.88 -2.24 -2.77
N PHE A 36 10.60 -1.86 -2.78
CA PHE A 36 10.04 -0.91 -1.81
C PHE A 36 9.89 -1.52 -0.41
N GLN A 37 9.65 -2.83 -0.30
CA GLN A 37 9.57 -3.55 0.97
C GLN A 37 10.95 -3.72 1.65
N LYS A 38 12.05 -3.54 0.91
CA LYS A 38 13.41 -3.55 1.47
C LYS A 38 13.80 -2.26 2.20
N GLU A 39 13.23 -1.10 1.87
CA GLU A 39 13.51 0.17 2.58
C GLU A 39 12.73 0.30 3.90
N GLY A 40 11.67 -0.49 4.12
CA GLY A 40 10.95 -0.58 5.39
C GLY A 40 11.55 -1.57 6.40
N ARG A 41 12.74 -2.12 6.12
CA ARG A 41 13.35 -3.15 6.96
C ARG A 41 13.91 -2.55 8.26
N GLU A 42 13.41 -3.10 9.36
CA GLU A 42 13.97 -3.09 10.72
C GLU A 42 13.82 -1.82 11.56
N ARG A 43 12.61 -1.66 12.12
CA ARG A 43 12.53 -1.69 13.59
C ARG A 43 11.90 -3.02 14.01
N ILE A 44 12.73 -4.03 14.21
CA ILE A 44 12.37 -5.12 15.13
C ILE A 44 11.96 -4.43 16.42
N VAL A 45 10.70 -4.61 16.83
CA VAL A 45 10.23 -4.12 18.13
C VAL A 45 11.10 -4.81 19.17
N LYS A 46 12.07 -4.08 19.73
CA LYS A 46 12.83 -4.53 20.88
C LYS A 46 11.85 -4.46 22.05
N MET A 47 11.18 -5.57 22.32
CA MET A 47 10.14 -5.65 23.34
C MET A 47 10.78 -5.57 24.72
N ASN A 48 10.78 -4.38 25.32
CA ASN A 48 11.31 -4.15 26.66
C ASN A 48 10.27 -4.40 27.77
N CYS A 49 9.00 -4.65 27.42
CA CYS A 49 7.89 -4.89 28.35
C CYS A 49 7.57 -6.38 28.52
N THR A 50 8.59 -7.23 28.72
CA THR A 50 8.38 -8.68 28.87
C THR A 50 7.49 -9.03 30.05
N SER A 51 7.62 -8.34 31.19
CA SER A 51 6.78 -8.57 32.37
C SER A 51 5.29 -8.33 32.11
N LEU A 52 4.96 -7.26 31.38
CA LEU A 52 3.58 -6.98 30.95
C LEU A 52 3.12 -8.06 29.97
N LEU A 53 3.91 -8.37 28.94
CA LEU A 53 3.54 -9.38 27.95
C LEU A 53 3.32 -10.76 28.58
N ASP A 54 4.13 -11.12 29.57
CA ASP A 54 3.97 -12.36 30.34
C ASP A 54 2.70 -12.36 31.20
N SER A 55 2.32 -11.23 31.80
CA SER A 55 1.10 -11.14 32.62
C SER A 55 -0.18 -11.24 31.80
N ILE A 56 -0.18 -10.72 30.57
CA ILE A 56 -1.35 -10.77 29.67
C ILE A 56 -1.33 -11.94 28.69
N ASN A 57 -0.26 -12.76 28.66
CA ASN A 57 -0.07 -13.82 27.67
C ASN A 57 -1.21 -14.87 27.71
N PRO A 58 -1.96 -15.06 26.61
CA PRO A 58 -3.05 -16.02 26.57
C PRO A 58 -2.52 -17.46 26.54
N PRO A 59 -3.30 -18.42 27.07
CA PRO A 59 -2.98 -19.84 27.00
C PRO A 59 -3.21 -20.43 25.60
N PHE A 60 -3.52 -19.61 24.59
CA PHE A 60 -3.80 -20.01 23.21
C PHE A 60 -3.19 -19.01 22.20
N PRO A 61 -2.91 -19.43 20.95
CA PRO A 61 -2.38 -18.54 19.93
C PRO A 61 -3.35 -17.40 19.61
N ALA A 62 -2.91 -16.16 19.78
CA ALA A 62 -3.74 -14.99 19.50
C ALA A 62 -2.92 -13.78 19.05
N VAL A 63 -3.55 -12.90 18.28
CA VAL A 63 -3.03 -11.60 17.87
C VAL A 63 -3.47 -10.54 18.88
N LEU A 64 -2.54 -9.74 19.38
CA LEU A 64 -2.85 -8.61 20.24
C LEU A 64 -3.45 -7.47 19.41
N ILE A 65 -4.70 -7.11 19.70
CA ILE A 65 -5.42 -6.02 19.00
C ILE A 65 -5.93 -4.93 19.96
N ASP A 66 -5.59 -5.04 21.25
CA ASP A 66 -5.94 -4.04 22.25
C ASP A 66 -5.17 -2.73 22.01
N LEU A 67 -5.85 -1.72 21.48
CA LEU A 67 -5.22 -0.44 21.15
C LEU A 67 -4.57 0.25 22.36
N PRO A 68 -5.20 0.28 23.56
CA PRO A 68 -4.56 0.81 24.76
C PRO A 68 -3.25 0.09 25.10
N THR A 69 -3.23 -1.25 25.14
CA THR A 69 -1.99 -2.00 25.39
C THR A 69 -0.94 -1.75 24.30
N LEU A 70 -1.32 -1.72 23.02
CA LEU A 70 -0.37 -1.46 21.92
C LEU A 70 0.25 -0.06 22.02
N GLU A 71 -0.51 0.96 22.42
CA GLU A 71 0.03 2.30 22.64
C GLU A 71 0.93 2.36 23.89
N ALA A 72 0.59 1.64 24.96
CA ALA A 72 1.44 1.52 26.15
C ALA A 72 2.78 0.83 25.82
N LEU A 73 2.76 -0.26 25.05
CA LEU A 73 3.96 -0.94 24.55
C LEU A 73 4.83 -0.01 23.70
N LYS A 74 4.21 0.80 22.82
CA LYS A 74 4.90 1.80 22.00
C LYS A 74 5.61 2.87 22.85
N GLN A 75 5.00 3.27 23.96
CA GLN A 75 5.54 4.27 24.89
C GLN A 75 6.49 3.68 25.95
N ASN A 76 6.78 2.37 25.89
CA ASN A 76 7.50 1.62 26.94
C ASN A 76 6.88 1.76 28.33
N GLN A 77 5.56 2.00 28.41
CA GLN A 77 4.81 2.05 29.66
C GLN A 77 4.31 0.65 29.97
N CYS A 78 5.08 -0.12 30.74
CA CYS A 78 4.77 -1.53 31.00
C CYS A 78 3.88 -1.74 32.25
N SER A 79 3.04 -0.77 32.59
CA SER A 79 2.14 -0.87 33.75
C SER A 79 0.94 -1.75 33.40
N THR A 80 0.54 -2.62 34.32
CA THR A 80 -0.64 -3.47 34.13
C THR A 80 -1.87 -2.70 34.58
N ASN A 81 -2.79 -2.46 33.66
CA ASN A 81 -4.12 -1.99 34.01
C ASN A 81 -5.04 -3.20 34.11
N GLU A 82 -5.89 -3.26 35.13
CA GLU A 82 -6.91 -4.29 35.26
C GLU A 82 -8.03 -4.03 34.24
N HIS A 83 -7.84 -4.49 33.01
CA HIS A 83 -8.88 -4.50 31.98
C HIS A 83 -8.80 -5.77 31.14
N ASN A 84 -9.93 -6.15 30.54
CA ASN A 84 -9.97 -7.29 29.64
C ASN A 84 -9.15 -7.00 28.38
N VAL A 85 -8.17 -7.85 28.10
CA VAL A 85 -7.28 -7.66 26.96
C VAL A 85 -7.98 -8.13 25.69
N ARG A 86 -8.07 -7.24 24.70
CA ARG A 86 -8.67 -7.53 23.41
C ARG A 86 -7.71 -8.31 22.51
N VAL A 87 -8.11 -9.50 22.09
CA VAL A 87 -7.27 -10.41 21.30
C VAL A 87 -8.04 -10.98 20.12
N ALA A 88 -7.35 -11.25 19.01
CA ALA A 88 -7.93 -11.87 17.83
C ALA A 88 -7.37 -13.28 17.63
N VAL A 89 -8.26 -14.24 17.44
CA VAL A 89 -7.94 -15.66 17.25
C VAL A 89 -8.28 -16.06 15.81
N ASP A 90 -7.43 -16.87 15.19
CA ASP A 90 -7.71 -17.37 13.83
C ASP A 90 -9.01 -18.19 13.85
N ALA A 91 -9.94 -17.88 12.94
CA ALA A 91 -11.23 -18.53 12.81
C ALA A 91 -11.12 -20.06 12.66
N GLN A 92 -9.98 -20.58 12.19
CA GLN A 92 -9.71 -22.03 12.18
C GLN A 92 -9.77 -22.68 13.57
N HIS A 93 -9.61 -21.91 14.64
CA HIS A 93 -9.64 -22.37 16.03
C HIS A 93 -10.98 -22.10 16.74
N LEU A 94 -12.03 -21.67 16.02
CA LEU A 94 -13.37 -21.39 16.56
C LEU A 94 -13.92 -22.52 17.45
N ASN A 95 -13.71 -23.77 17.05
CA ASN A 95 -14.21 -24.94 17.78
C ASN A 95 -13.41 -25.28 19.05
N LYS A 96 -12.19 -24.73 19.18
CA LYS A 96 -11.27 -25.03 20.29
C LYS A 96 -11.19 -23.89 21.31
N ILE A 97 -11.34 -22.64 20.85
CA ILE A 97 -11.17 -21.44 21.67
C ILE A 97 -12.48 -20.67 21.61
N ARG A 98 -13.30 -20.80 22.65
CA ARG A 98 -14.58 -20.09 22.77
C ARG A 98 -14.45 -18.96 23.77
N LYS A 99 -15.11 -17.84 23.49
CA LYS A 99 -15.13 -16.66 24.36
C LYS A 99 -15.56 -16.98 25.81
N ALA A 100 -16.52 -17.89 25.97
CA ALA A 100 -17.04 -18.28 27.30
C ALA A 100 -15.99 -18.94 28.20
N ASP A 101 -14.97 -19.59 27.61
CA ASP A 101 -13.95 -20.32 28.36
C ASP A 101 -12.86 -19.36 28.91
N PHE A 102 -12.83 -18.09 28.48
CA PHE A 102 -11.77 -17.12 28.78
C PHE A 102 -12.31 -15.71 29.11
N PRO A 103 -12.90 -15.51 30.30
CA PRO A 103 -13.60 -14.25 30.65
C PRO A 103 -12.69 -13.02 30.76
N ASN A 104 -11.39 -13.22 30.99
CA ASN A 104 -10.39 -12.14 31.10
C ASN A 104 -9.98 -11.55 29.75
N TYR A 105 -10.47 -12.12 28.64
CA TYR A 105 -10.12 -11.72 27.28
C TYR A 105 -11.36 -11.31 26.49
N ASP A 106 -11.28 -10.18 25.79
CA ASP A 106 -12.26 -9.86 24.75
C ASP A 106 -11.81 -10.50 23.43
N ILE A 107 -12.25 -11.74 23.20
CA ILE A 107 -11.87 -12.54 22.03
C ILE A 107 -12.70 -12.13 20.81
N LEU A 108 -11.98 -11.83 19.73
CA LEU A 108 -12.49 -11.67 18.38
C LEU A 108 -11.92 -12.75 17.47
N TYR A 109 -12.57 -13.00 16.35
CA TYR A 109 -12.07 -13.94 15.35
C TYR A 109 -11.60 -13.20 14.10
N TYR A 110 -10.58 -13.73 13.44
CA TYR A 110 -10.14 -13.22 12.14
C TYR A 110 -9.87 -14.37 11.18
N GLU A 111 -10.02 -14.09 9.89
CA GLU A 111 -9.61 -14.99 8.82
C GLU A 111 -8.41 -14.40 8.06
N LYS A 112 -7.58 -15.31 7.57
CA LYS A 112 -6.49 -15.01 6.64
C LYS A 112 -6.75 -15.73 5.32
N PRO A 113 -7.56 -15.14 4.42
CA PRO A 113 -7.92 -15.80 3.17
C PRO A 113 -6.67 -16.13 2.34
N SER A 114 -6.66 -17.32 1.75
CA SER A 114 -5.60 -17.71 0.82
C SER A 114 -5.57 -16.76 -0.38
N CYS A 115 -4.37 -16.38 -0.83
CA CYS A 115 -4.16 -15.53 -2.00
C CYS A 115 -4.74 -14.10 -1.89
N LYS A 116 -5.09 -13.63 -0.67
CA LYS A 116 -5.47 -12.24 -0.41
C LYS A 116 -4.41 -11.55 0.44
N ASP A 117 -4.22 -10.27 0.17
CA ASP A 117 -3.28 -9.36 0.84
C ASP A 117 -3.92 -8.61 2.02
N TYR A 118 -5.00 -9.15 2.58
CA TYR A 118 -5.68 -8.60 3.75
C TYR A 118 -6.01 -9.66 4.79
N LEU A 119 -6.27 -9.19 6.00
CA LEU A 119 -6.87 -9.90 7.12
C LEU A 119 -8.29 -9.37 7.30
N ARG A 120 -9.23 -10.25 7.62
CA ARG A 120 -10.62 -9.87 7.89
C ARG A 120 -10.96 -10.24 9.32
N PHE A 121 -11.36 -9.26 10.11
CA PHE A 121 -11.74 -9.42 11.51
C PHE A 121 -13.26 -9.34 11.65
N PHE A 122 -13.81 -10.25 12.44
CA PHE A 122 -15.24 -10.33 12.76
C PHE A 122 -15.50 -9.62 14.09
N ASP A 123 -15.45 -8.28 14.07
CA ASP A 123 -15.89 -7.41 15.18
C ASP A 123 -17.40 -7.13 15.05
N LYS A 124 -17.93 -6.18 15.84
CA LYS A 124 -19.32 -5.70 15.70
C LYS A 124 -19.68 -5.40 14.24
N GLU A 125 -18.77 -4.70 13.57
CA GLU A 125 -18.74 -4.56 12.12
C GLU A 125 -17.54 -5.31 11.57
N THR A 126 -17.68 -5.89 10.38
CA THR A 126 -16.55 -6.57 9.73
C THR A 126 -15.45 -5.54 9.45
N ARG A 127 -14.22 -5.85 9.86
CA ARG A 127 -13.05 -5.00 9.61
C ARG A 127 -12.13 -5.67 8.60
N ILE A 128 -11.61 -4.92 7.63
CA ILE A 128 -10.61 -5.39 6.67
C ILE A 128 -9.33 -4.57 6.85
N ILE A 129 -8.22 -5.26 7.12
CA ILE A 129 -6.91 -4.65 7.37
C ILE A 129 -5.90 -5.26 6.38
N PRO A 130 -5.06 -4.46 5.70
CA PRO A 130 -3.98 -5.00 4.88
C PRO A 130 -3.11 -5.98 5.65
N ARG A 131 -2.52 -6.96 4.97
CA ARG A 131 -1.67 -7.95 5.59
C ARG A 131 -0.42 -7.25 6.14
N ILE A 132 -0.25 -7.33 7.45
CA ILE A 132 0.90 -6.78 8.17
C ILE A 132 1.73 -7.90 8.80
N ASP A 133 2.97 -7.56 9.13
CA ASP A 133 3.87 -8.45 9.84
C ASP A 133 3.60 -8.41 11.36
N PHE A 134 3.73 -9.58 11.98
CA PHE A 134 3.61 -9.76 13.42
C PHE A 134 4.91 -10.30 13.99
N ALA A 135 5.37 -9.72 15.09
CA ALA A 135 6.39 -10.29 15.95
C ALA A 135 5.75 -11.29 16.91
N VAL A 136 6.26 -12.52 16.95
CA VAL A 136 5.72 -13.57 17.82
C VAL A 136 6.45 -13.55 19.16
N TYR A 137 5.68 -13.46 20.25
CA TYR A 137 6.14 -13.59 21.62
C TYR A 137 5.31 -14.69 22.31
N ARG A 138 5.88 -15.88 22.50
CA ARG A 138 5.16 -17.07 23.00
C ARG A 138 3.88 -17.34 22.17
N ASN A 139 2.70 -17.28 22.79
CA ASN A 139 1.41 -17.46 22.12
C ASN A 139 0.84 -16.15 21.56
N PHE A 140 1.50 -15.03 21.82
CA PHE A 140 1.10 -13.73 21.32
C PHE A 140 1.73 -13.41 19.98
N SER A 141 0.92 -12.95 19.03
CA SER A 141 1.37 -12.28 17.81
C SER A 141 1.11 -10.79 17.95
N ILE A 142 2.16 -9.99 17.92
CA ILE A 142 2.13 -8.56 18.21
C ILE A 142 2.43 -7.81 16.90
N PRO A 143 1.61 -6.84 16.47
CA PRO A 143 1.87 -6.07 15.25
C PRO A 143 3.28 -5.47 15.26
N ALA A 144 4.09 -5.72 14.22
CA ALA A 144 5.46 -5.23 14.17
C ALA A 144 5.54 -3.69 14.06
N ASN A 145 4.54 -3.06 13.42
CA ASN A 145 4.40 -1.62 13.33
C ASN A 145 3.10 -1.16 13.99
N PHE A 146 3.20 -0.75 15.26
CA PHE A 146 2.06 -0.27 16.06
C PHE A 146 1.34 0.93 15.42
N LYS A 147 2.09 1.87 14.83
CA LYS A 147 1.50 3.08 14.22
C LYS A 147 0.61 2.70 13.04
N HIS A 148 1.09 1.83 12.16
CA HIS A 148 0.34 1.41 10.97
C HIS A 148 -0.88 0.58 11.35
N PHE A 149 -0.69 -0.39 12.24
CA PHE A 149 -1.80 -1.22 12.69
C PHE A 149 -2.93 -0.38 13.31
N THR A 150 -2.60 0.56 14.19
CA THR A 150 -3.60 1.42 14.84
C THR A 150 -4.35 2.29 13.82
N GLU A 151 -3.67 2.87 12.83
CA GLU A 151 -4.34 3.66 11.79
C GLU A 151 -5.20 2.81 10.86
N PHE A 152 -4.74 1.60 10.50
CA PHE A 152 -5.58 0.66 9.76
C PHE A 152 -6.79 0.24 10.56
N TRP A 153 -6.61 -0.08 11.84
CA TRP A 153 -7.71 -0.48 12.71
C TRP A 153 -8.81 0.59 12.77
N LYS A 154 -8.44 1.87 12.97
CA LYS A 154 -9.39 2.99 12.99
C LYS A 154 -10.21 3.13 11.70
N ARG A 155 -9.64 2.77 10.55
CA ARG A 155 -10.25 2.99 9.22
C ARG A 155 -10.79 1.69 8.58
N SER A 156 -10.70 0.58 9.29
CA SER A 156 -10.94 -0.76 8.73
C SER A 156 -12.39 -1.19 8.65
N GLU A 157 -13.31 -0.43 9.27
CA GLU A 157 -14.73 -0.78 9.29
C GLU A 157 -15.30 -0.83 7.87
N LEU A 158 -15.80 -1.99 7.49
CA LEU A 158 -16.38 -2.21 6.18
C LEU A 158 -17.77 -1.58 6.16
N VAL A 159 -17.89 -0.45 5.49
CA VAL A 159 -19.17 0.22 5.26
C VAL A 159 -19.78 -0.30 3.97
N ASP A 160 -21.03 -0.77 4.03
CA ASP A 160 -21.77 -1.15 2.82
C ASP A 160 -22.05 0.08 1.97
N CYS A 161 -21.44 0.15 0.80
CA CYS A 161 -21.62 1.24 -0.16
C CYS A 161 -22.85 1.01 -1.07
N ILE A 162 -23.48 -0.16 -1.01
CA ILE A 162 -24.63 -0.50 -1.84
C ILE A 162 -25.83 0.35 -1.40
N GLY A 163 -26.41 1.09 -2.35
CA GLY A 163 -27.55 1.97 -2.08
C GLY A 163 -27.18 3.38 -1.60
N MET A 164 -25.89 3.69 -1.44
CA MET A 164 -25.45 5.08 -1.24
C MET A 164 -25.74 5.89 -2.51
N LYS A 165 -26.80 6.69 -2.48
CA LYS A 165 -27.08 7.69 -3.51
C LYS A 165 -26.08 8.84 -3.35
N VAL A 166 -24.96 8.75 -4.05
CA VAL A 166 -24.05 9.90 -4.20
C VAL A 166 -24.79 10.94 -5.06
N ALA A 167 -25.24 12.02 -4.44
CA ALA A 167 -25.81 13.17 -5.14
C ALA A 167 -24.72 13.78 -6.03
N ARG A 168 -24.68 13.37 -7.30
CA ARG A 168 -23.76 13.92 -8.28
C ARG A 168 -24.43 15.14 -8.89
N PRO A 169 -23.90 16.36 -8.69
CA PRO A 169 -24.34 17.48 -9.51
C PRO A 169 -24.12 17.15 -10.98
N PRO A 170 -24.94 17.67 -11.91
CA PRO A 170 -24.76 17.45 -13.34
C PRO A 170 -23.31 17.79 -13.71
N ILE A 171 -22.61 16.76 -14.19
CA ILE A 171 -21.18 16.82 -14.46
C ILE A 171 -20.98 17.81 -15.62
N LYS A 172 -20.29 18.94 -15.36
CA LYS A 172 -19.59 19.63 -16.44
C LYS A 172 -18.57 18.62 -16.97
N SER A 173 -18.64 18.29 -18.25
CA SER A 173 -17.83 17.27 -18.94
C SER A 173 -16.31 17.44 -18.79
N TYR A 174 -15.87 18.55 -18.20
CA TYR A 174 -14.47 18.85 -17.95
C TYR A 174 -14.18 18.87 -16.45
N LEU A 175 -13.48 17.83 -15.98
CA LEU A 175 -12.81 17.87 -14.68
C LEU A 175 -11.72 18.96 -14.75
N PRO A 176 -11.68 19.91 -13.80
CA PRO A 176 -10.61 20.90 -13.77
C PRO A 176 -9.27 20.19 -13.57
N ILE A 177 -8.47 20.11 -14.63
CA ILE A 177 -7.23 19.32 -14.69
C ILE A 177 -6.29 19.70 -13.55
N GLU A 178 -6.06 21.01 -13.35
CA GLU A 178 -5.13 21.48 -12.33
C GLU A 178 -5.57 21.09 -10.91
N LYS A 179 -6.87 21.26 -10.60
CA LYS A 179 -7.42 20.85 -9.30
C LYS A 179 -7.31 19.34 -9.11
N THR A 180 -7.59 18.56 -10.17
CA THR A 180 -7.50 17.10 -10.14
C THR A 180 -6.06 16.64 -9.89
N LEU A 181 -5.09 17.22 -10.60
CA LEU A 181 -3.66 16.91 -10.41
C LEU A 181 -3.18 17.29 -9.01
N ARG A 182 -3.58 18.47 -8.51
CA ARG A 182 -3.21 18.91 -7.16
C ARG A 182 -3.78 17.99 -6.08
N THR A 183 -5.05 17.61 -6.20
CA THR A 183 -5.70 16.69 -5.26
C THR A 183 -5.10 15.29 -5.35
N MET A 184 -4.83 14.76 -6.55
CA MET A 184 -4.20 13.46 -6.73
C MET A 184 -2.77 13.43 -6.17
N SER A 185 -1.98 14.48 -6.41
CA SER A 185 -0.63 14.62 -5.85
C SER A 185 -0.65 14.67 -4.32
N SER A 186 -1.56 15.47 -3.75
CA SER A 186 -1.75 15.53 -2.30
C SER A 186 -2.16 14.17 -1.70
N LEU A 187 -3.05 13.45 -2.37
CA LEU A 187 -3.44 12.10 -1.96
C LEU A 187 -2.28 11.11 -2.06
N MET A 188 -1.51 11.14 -3.15
CA MET A 188 -0.33 10.28 -3.31
C MET A 188 0.69 10.54 -2.20
N MET A 189 1.03 11.80 -1.92
CA MET A 189 1.94 12.15 -0.82
C MET A 189 1.41 11.70 0.53
N HIS A 190 0.10 11.81 0.75
CA HIS A 190 -0.53 11.31 1.98
C HIS A 190 -0.39 9.79 2.10
N LEU A 191 -0.65 9.03 1.04
CA LEU A 191 -0.51 7.56 1.04
C LEU A 191 0.95 7.13 1.25
N ILE A 192 1.89 7.79 0.58
CA ILE A 192 3.33 7.54 0.74
C ILE A 192 3.78 7.80 2.19
N SER A 193 3.19 8.77 2.88
CA SER A 193 3.50 9.03 4.30
C SER A 193 3.12 7.89 5.25
N PHE A 194 2.34 6.91 4.79
CA PHE A 194 1.99 5.68 5.48
C PHE A 194 2.65 4.44 4.86
N ASP A 195 3.71 4.63 4.06
CA ASP A 195 4.39 3.58 3.30
C ASP A 195 3.45 2.79 2.37
N ILE A 196 2.37 3.46 1.91
CA ILE A 196 1.48 2.93 0.88
C ILE A 196 1.89 3.56 -0.44
N TYR A 197 2.34 2.73 -1.38
CA TYR A 197 2.79 3.17 -2.70
C TYR A 197 1.70 2.93 -3.74
N PRO A 198 0.82 3.91 -4.00
CA PRO A 198 -0.22 3.77 -5.00
C PRO A 198 0.40 3.70 -6.40
N PHE A 199 0.02 2.68 -7.17
CA PHE A 199 0.33 2.63 -8.59
C PHE A 199 -0.87 3.13 -9.40
N LEU A 200 -0.59 3.95 -10.42
CA LEU A 200 -1.61 4.36 -11.38
C LEU A 200 -1.94 3.16 -12.27
N ASN A 201 -3.24 2.91 -12.46
CA ASN A 201 -3.71 1.78 -13.27
C ASN A 201 -4.75 2.24 -14.29
N GLY A 202 -4.86 1.51 -15.40
CA GLY A 202 -5.83 1.80 -16.46
C GLY A 202 -5.62 3.16 -17.13
N GLY A 203 -6.69 3.94 -17.28
CA GLY A 203 -6.68 5.22 -18.02
C GLY A 203 -5.72 6.27 -17.44
N SER A 204 -5.54 6.32 -16.12
CA SER A 204 -4.61 7.27 -15.49
C SER A 204 -3.15 6.99 -15.85
N LEU A 205 -2.77 5.72 -15.96
CA LEU A 205 -1.43 5.34 -16.42
C LEU A 205 -1.25 5.70 -17.90
N LEU A 206 -2.28 5.42 -18.70
CA LEU A 206 -2.28 5.65 -20.14
C LEU A 206 -2.06 7.12 -20.47
N VAL A 207 -2.75 8.03 -19.77
CA VAL A 207 -2.55 9.48 -19.95
C VAL A 207 -1.12 9.90 -19.62
N VAL A 208 -0.53 9.42 -18.52
CA VAL A 208 0.85 9.75 -18.14
C VAL A 208 1.85 9.28 -19.19
N VAL A 209 1.70 8.06 -19.70
CA VAL A 209 2.55 7.51 -20.77
C VAL A 209 2.43 8.32 -22.06
N PHE A 210 1.22 8.74 -22.44
CA PHE A 210 1.01 9.58 -23.62
C PHE A 210 1.65 10.96 -23.48
N TYR A 211 1.58 11.60 -22.31
CA TYR A 211 2.24 12.88 -22.06
C TYR A 211 3.77 12.75 -22.08
N LEU A 212 4.32 11.69 -21.49
CA LEU A 212 5.76 11.39 -21.54
C LEU A 212 6.25 11.15 -22.98
N MET A 213 5.52 10.34 -23.74
CA MET A 213 5.80 10.10 -25.16
C MET A 213 5.79 11.41 -25.97
N ARG A 214 4.81 12.28 -25.73
CA ARG A 214 4.69 13.55 -26.42
C ARG A 214 5.83 14.52 -26.04
N ALA A 215 6.23 14.56 -24.77
CA ALA A 215 7.36 15.35 -24.30
C ALA A 215 8.68 14.84 -24.92
N LEU A 216 8.91 13.53 -24.92
CA LEU A 216 10.06 12.89 -25.56
C LEU A 216 10.12 13.18 -27.06
N CYS A 217 8.98 13.08 -27.75
CA CYS A 217 8.90 13.38 -29.18
C CYS A 217 9.21 14.87 -29.47
N THR A 218 8.74 15.78 -28.61
CA THR A 218 9.02 17.22 -28.74
C THR A 218 10.50 17.53 -28.49
N LEU A 219 11.11 16.85 -27.51
CA LEU A 219 12.53 16.97 -27.19
C LEU A 219 13.40 16.41 -28.34
N LEU A 220 13.03 15.27 -28.92
CA LEU A 220 13.69 14.69 -30.09
C LEU A 220 13.61 15.62 -31.31
N ILE A 221 12.45 16.22 -31.57
CA ILE A 221 12.29 17.19 -32.66
C ILE A 221 13.19 18.42 -32.43
N LEU A 222 13.26 18.92 -31.19
CA LEU A 222 14.16 20.02 -30.84
C LEU A 222 15.63 19.66 -31.03
N LEU A 223 16.04 18.46 -30.62
CA LEU A 223 17.42 17.97 -30.79
C LEU A 223 17.80 17.83 -32.27
N VAL A 224 16.94 17.26 -33.10
CA VAL A 224 17.16 17.14 -34.56
C VAL A 224 17.25 18.52 -35.22
N ASN A 225 16.43 19.48 -34.78
CA ASN A 225 16.44 20.83 -35.34
C ASN A 225 17.68 21.64 -34.91
N ILE A 226 18.22 21.36 -33.73
CA ILE A 226 19.49 21.93 -33.25
C ILE A 226 20.66 21.35 -34.07
N GLU A 227 20.73 20.04 -34.27
CA GLU A 227 21.77 19.42 -35.11
C GLU A 227 21.72 19.94 -36.57
N GLY A 228 20.52 20.11 -37.14
CA GLY A 228 20.35 20.69 -38.47
C GLY A 228 20.84 22.13 -38.58
N LYS A 229 20.62 22.95 -37.55
CA LYS A 229 21.16 24.33 -37.50
C LYS A 229 22.67 24.37 -37.31
N ILE A 230 23.24 23.45 -36.54
CA ILE A 230 24.70 23.35 -36.35
C ILE A 230 25.38 22.93 -37.67
N ALA A 231 24.78 21.99 -38.41
CA ALA A 231 25.30 21.56 -39.71
C ALA A 231 25.29 22.69 -40.76
N GLN A 232 24.22 23.50 -40.80
CA GLN A 232 24.15 24.66 -41.70
C GLN A 232 25.12 25.80 -41.35
N LEU A 233 25.49 25.93 -40.08
CA LEU A 233 26.50 26.89 -39.62
C LEU A 233 27.92 26.43 -39.96
N ALA A 234 28.17 25.11 -39.97
CA ALA A 234 29.47 24.54 -40.34
C ALA A 234 29.78 24.56 -41.85
N GLU A 235 28.76 24.63 -42.72
CA GLU A 235 28.95 24.79 -44.18
C GLU A 235 29.14 26.26 -44.62
N ARG A 236 28.96 27.23 -43.70
CA ARG A 236 29.16 28.66 -43.96
C ARG A 236 30.50 29.22 -43.44
N SER A 237 31.31 28.40 -42.78
CA SER A 237 32.69 28.71 -42.35
C SER A 237 33.70 28.03 -43.27
#